data_AF-A0A7Z0WCY3-F1
#
_entry.id   AF-A0A7Z0WCY3-F1
#
_cell.length_a   1.000
_cell.length_b   1.000
_cell.length_c   1.000
_cell.angle_alpha   90.00
_cell.angle_beta   90.00
_cell.angle_gamma   90.00
#
_symmetry.space_group_name_H-M   'P 1'
#
loop_
_entity.id
_entity.type
_entity.pdbx_description
1 polymer ?
#
loop_
_entity_poly.entity_id
_entity_poly.type
_entity_poly.pdbx_seq_one_letter_code
_entity_poly.pdbx_strand_id
1 'polypeptide(L)' 'MNTTMDIVPFMLTSTEDTTNRVYAACMLITTDAGDSDVVVFRRGTDGAPMLGISDSPERALRLHSMVTPLRIEWCHDTN' A
#
# COMPACT_ATOMS: atom_id res chain seq x y z
N MET A 1 26.79 -11.89 -4.71
CA MET A 1 25.50 -12.33 -4.13
C MET A 1 24.42 -11.71 -4.99
N ASN A 2 23.55 -12.52 -5.61
CA ASN A 2 22.37 -11.98 -6.28
C ASN A 2 21.34 -11.72 -5.18
N THR A 3 21.11 -10.45 -4.86
CA THR A 3 20.04 -10.04 -3.97
C THR A 3 18.73 -10.28 -4.69
N THR A 4 17.90 -11.19 -4.19
CA THR A 4 16.55 -11.40 -4.75
C THR A 4 15.60 -10.40 -4.10
N MET A 5 14.90 -9.63 -4.91
CA MET A 5 13.89 -8.66 -4.48
C MET A 5 12.52 -9.19 -4.89
N ASP A 6 11.61 -9.31 -3.93
CA ASP A 6 10.22 -9.68 -4.16
C ASP A 6 9.32 -8.45 -4.00
N ILE A 7 8.32 -8.32 -4.86
CA ILE A 7 7.43 -7.16 -4.91
C ILE A 7 5.99 -7.66 -4.94
N VAL A 8 5.24 -7.40 -3.86
CA VAL A 8 3.86 -7.82 -3.69
C VAL A 8 2.93 -6.60 -3.72
N PRO A 9 2.13 -6.42 -4.78
CA PRO A 9 1.18 -5.30 -4.86
C PRO A 9 -0.05 -5.53 -3.98
N PHE A 10 -0.55 -4.44 -3.38
CA PHE A 10 -1.83 -4.42 -2.67
C PHE A 10 -2.47 -3.04 -2.73
N MET A 11 -3.73 -2.94 -2.30
CA MET A 11 -4.45 -1.67 -2.18
C MET A 11 -4.87 -1.43 -0.73
N LEU A 12 -4.89 -0.16 -0.33
CA LEU A 12 -5.67 0.28 0.81
C LEU A 12 -7.04 0.71 0.31
N THR A 13 -8.08 -0.04 0.68
CA THR A 13 -9.44 0.21 0.24
C THR A 13 -10.33 0.72 1.36
N SER A 14 -11.15 1.73 1.06
CA SER A 14 -12.15 2.24 1.99
C SER A 14 -13.20 1.18 2.25
N THR A 15 -13.55 0.99 3.53
CA THR A 15 -14.66 0.13 3.91
C THR A 15 -16.00 0.84 3.87
N GLU A 16 -16.00 2.17 3.73
CA GLU A 16 -17.19 3.02 3.81
C GLU A 16 -17.53 3.69 2.46
N ASP A 17 -16.52 4.11 1.69
CA ASP A 17 -16.72 4.70 0.35
C ASP A 17 -16.63 3.60 -0.72
N THR A 18 -17.78 3.07 -1.12
CA THR A 18 -17.86 2.05 -2.17
C THR A 18 -17.72 2.62 -3.59
N THR A 19 -17.85 3.93 -3.77
CA THR A 19 -17.73 4.60 -5.07
C THR A 19 -16.27 4.89 -5.40
N ASN A 20 -15.51 5.43 -4.44
CA ASN A 20 -14.07 5.63 -4.53
C ASN A 20 -13.33 4.66 -3.60
N ARG A 21 -13.58 3.36 -3.84
CA ARG A 21 -13.10 2.27 -2.98
C ARG A 21 -11.58 2.26 -2.79
N VAL A 22 -10.79 2.68 -3.77
CA VAL A 22 -9.31 2.67 -3.68
C VAL A 22 -8.82 4.00 -3.10
N TYR A 23 -8.26 3.96 -1.90
CA TYR A 23 -7.63 5.11 -1.26
C TYR A 23 -6.17 5.27 -1.68
N ALA A 24 -5.42 4.16 -1.70
CA ALA A 24 -4.02 4.13 -2.12
C ALA A 24 -3.67 2.80 -2.79
N ALA A 25 -2.74 2.85 -3.76
CA ALA A 25 -2.07 1.69 -4.32
C ALA A 25 -0.72 1.52 -3.62
N CYS A 26 -0.34 0.29 -3.31
CA CYS A 26 0.83 -0.01 -2.50
C CYS A 26 1.66 -1.15 -3.10
N MET A 27 2.97 -1.12 -2.80
CA MET A 27 3.90 -2.20 -3.14
C MET A 27 4.68 -2.54 -1.88
N LEU A 28 4.57 -3.79 -1.42
CA LEU A 28 5.48 -4.36 -0.43
C LEU A 28 6.71 -4.86 -1.17
N ILE A 29 7.87 -4.33 -0.83
CA ILE A 29 9.17 -4.72 -1.37
C ILE A 29 9.89 -5.45 -0.24
N THR A 30 10.25 -6.71 -0.45
CA THR A 30 11.06 -7.48 0.51
C THR A 30 12.37 -7.90 -0.13
N THR A 31 13.43 -7.89 0.67
CA THR A 31 14.75 -8.38 0.27
C THR A 31 15.05 -9.70 0.98
N ASP A 32 15.94 -10.50 0.40
CA ASP A 32 16.47 -11.71 1.03
C ASP A 32 17.28 -11.45 2.32
N ALA A 33 17.70 -10.20 2.56
CA ALA A 33 18.29 -9.75 3.81
C ALA A 33 17.26 -9.56 4.95
N GLY A 34 15.96 -9.65 4.64
CA GLY A 34 14.86 -9.47 5.59
C GLY A 34 14.38 -8.02 5.74
N ASP A 35 14.94 -7.09 4.98
CA ASP A 35 14.43 -5.72 4.93
C ASP A 35 13.11 -5.68 4.15
N SER A 36 12.14 -4.91 4.67
CA SER A 36 10.85 -4.66 4.02
C SER A 36 10.53 -3.17 3.94
N ASP A 37 10.17 -2.71 2.75
CA ASP A 37 9.65 -1.37 2.52
C ASP A 37 8.27 -1.46 1.87
N VAL A 38 7.38 -0.56 2.26
CA VAL A 38 6.08 -0.37 1.61
C VAL A 38 6.06 1.00 0.97
N VAL A 39 5.94 1.01 -0.35
CA VAL A 39 5.72 2.23 -1.12
C VAL A 39 4.23 2.47 -1.28
N VAL A 40 3.76 3.65 -0.92
CA VAL A 40 2.34 4.04 -0.98
C VAL A 40 2.15 5.17 -2.00
N PHE A 41 1.32 4.92 -3.00
CA PHE A 41 0.91 5.88 -4.02
C PHE A 41 -0.54 6.27 -3.79
N ARG A 42 -0.81 7.56 -3.58
CA ARG A 42 -2.17 8.08 -3.44
C ARG A 42 -2.35 9.44 -4.10
N ARG A 43 -3.59 9.91 -4.17
CA ARG A 43 -3.89 11.31 -4.50
C ARG A 43 -4.07 12.14 -3.23
N GLY A 44 -3.56 13.36 -3.25
CA GLY A 44 -3.87 14.41 -2.29
C GLY A 44 -5.31 14.88 -2.43
N THR A 45 -5.77 15.69 -1.48
CA THR A 45 -7.11 16.29 -1.53
C THR A 45 -7.28 17.29 -2.67
N ASP A 46 -6.17 17.82 -3.17
CA ASP A 46 -6.06 18.66 -4.36
C ASP A 46 -5.91 17.86 -5.66
N GLY A 47 -5.90 16.52 -5.58
CA GLY A 47 -5.70 15.62 -6.70
C GLY A 47 -4.24 15.43 -7.09
N ALA A 48 -3.28 16.08 -6.42
CA ALA A 48 -1.86 15.92 -6.71
C ALA A 48 -1.37 14.51 -6.31
N PRO A 49 -0.43 13.91 -7.05
CA PRO A 49 0.15 12.63 -6.65
C PRO A 49 0.98 12.79 -5.38
N MET A 50 0.83 11.83 -4.46
CA MET A 50 1.60 11.77 -3.21
C MET A 50 2.24 10.39 -3.06
N LEU A 51 3.51 10.40 -2.62
CA LEU A 51 4.31 9.22 -2.36
C LEU A 51 4.63 9.11 -0.86
N GLY A 52 4.48 7.93 -0.29
CA GLY A 52 4.86 7.61 1.08
C GLY A 52 5.68 6.32 1.16
N ILE A 53 6.47 6.19 2.23
CA ILE A 53 7.22 4.98 2.57
C ILE A 53 6.83 4.55 3.98
N SER A 54 6.65 3.25 4.18
CA SER A 54 6.34 2.61 5.47
C SER A 54 7.17 1.34 5.63
N ASP A 55 7.32 0.86 6.87
CA ASP A 55 8.07 -0.37 7.19
C ASP A 55 7.25 -1.65 6.94
N SER A 56 5.93 -1.58 7.07
CA SER A 56 5.02 -2.71 6.83
C SER A 56 3.65 -2.29 6.28
N PRO A 57 2.88 -3.22 5.69
CA PRO A 57 1.50 -3.00 5.26
C PRO A 57 0.57 -2.56 6.40
N GLU A 58 0.73 -3.14 7.60
CA GLU A 58 -0.07 -2.82 8.78
C GLU A 58 0.21 -1.41 9.28
N ARG A 59 1.47 -0.96 9.22
CA ARG A 59 1.80 0.43 9.55
C ARG A 59 1.23 1.39 8.52
N ALA A 60 1.34 1.09 7.23
CA ALA A 60 0.74 1.90 6.17
C ALA A 60 -0.78 2.00 6.38
N LEU A 61 -1.45 0.87 6.64
CA LEU A 61 -2.86 0.80 6.98
C LEU A 61 -3.17 1.68 8.19
N ARG A 62 -2.47 1.52 9.31
CA ARG A 62 -2.71 2.28 10.54
C ARG A 62 -2.58 3.79 10.34
N LEU A 63 -1.54 4.22 9.60
CA LEU A 63 -1.30 5.64 9.34
C LEU A 63 -2.42 6.27 8.51
N HIS A 64 -2.86 5.58 7.46
CA HIS A 64 -3.89 6.10 6.57
C HIS A 64 -5.31 5.92 7.11
N SER A 65 -5.52 4.93 7.99
CA SER A 65 -6.80 4.71 8.67
C SER A 65 -7.17 5.81 9.68
N MET A 66 -6.26 6.73 10.00
CA MET A 66 -6.59 7.93 10.79
C MET A 66 -7.51 8.90 10.05
N VAL A 67 -7.55 8.84 8.72
CA VAL A 67 -8.36 9.74 7.87
C VAL A 67 -9.71 9.12 7.54
N THR A 68 -9.75 7.82 7.25
CA THR A 68 -10.95 7.06 6.90
C THR A 68 -10.73 5.59 7.24
N PRO A 69 -11.75 4.79 7.57
CA PRO A 69 -11.58 3.36 7.77
C PRO A 69 -11.13 2.65 6.48
N LEU A 70 -9.99 1.95 6.54
CA LEU A 70 -9.38 1.24 5.42
C LEU A 70 -9.18 -0.24 5.74
N ARG A 71 -8.97 -1.04 4.70
CA ARG A 71 -8.48 -2.43 4.78
C ARG A 71 -7.42 -2.69 3.72
N ILE A 72 -6.59 -3.70 3.97
CA ILE A 72 -5.64 -4.22 2.98
C ILE A 72 -6.39 -5.16 2.04
N GLU A 73 -6.22 -4.94 0.74
CA GLU A 73 -6.71 -5.82 -0.32
C GLU A 73 -5.52 -6.24 -1.18
N TRP A 74 -5.09 -7.49 -1.01
CA TRP A 74 -3.99 -8.05 -1.77
C TRP A 74 -4.40 -8.27 -3.22
N CYS A 75 -3.55 -7.85 -4.15
CA CYS A 75 -3.73 -8.16 -5.55
C CYS A 75 -3.35 -9.63 -5.73
N HIS A 76 -4.33 -10.54 -5.66
CA HIS A 76 -4.11 -11.91 -6.10
C HIS A 76 -3.84 -11.88 -7.60
N ASP A 77 -2.74 -12.50 -8.02
CA ASP A 77 -2.49 -12.78 -9.44
C ASP A 77 -3.73 -13.46 -10.01
N THR A 78 -4.46 -12.72 -10.83
CA THR A 78 -5.50 -13.26 -11.69
C THR A 78 -4.88 -13.37 -13.07
N ASN A 79 -4.06 -14.40 -13.25
CA ASN A 79 -3.74 -15.01 -14.55
C ASN A 79 -3.24 -16.44 -14.37
#